data_AF-A0A0B7IQ19-F1
#
_entry.id   AF-A0A0B7IQ19-F1
#
_cell.length_a   1.000
_cell.length_b   1.000
_cell.length_c   1.000
_cell.angle_alpha   90.00
_cell.angle_beta   90.00
_cell.angle_gamma   90.00
#
_symmetry.space_group_name_H-M   'P 1'
#
loop_
_entity.id
_entity.type
_entity.pdbx_description
1 polymer ?
#
loop_
_entity_poly.entity_id
_entity_poly.type
_entity_poly.pdbx_seq_one_letter_code
_entity_poly.pdbx_strand_id
1 'polypeptide(L)'
;MNMVTIEDIIKLEISKEDVILCIEKTKKHEFINNLRYRHKNVQFDCKLRGYIGELAIAKWFANNDITLSSTNYLEDGENIDIDFLVKGKNIELKTSLIPDADKNLATTISKRDIKLIKRGNDSIEQLRGDIHMQIYFSHKTKERDNWLKTQDINLHNDSEYLYNKFQADQYLNTTFFVAWIDKPSLITKINSIPISQRYWSFRYSQRFFWNCKLNVSRKPIELISYINNL
;
A
#
# COMPACT_ATOMS: atom_id res chain seq x y z
N MET A 1 9.97 -5.81 -22.47
CA MET A 1 9.02 -5.78 -21.34
C MET A 1 8.12 -4.58 -21.54
N ASN A 2 6.81 -4.77 -21.52
CA ASN A 2 5.89 -3.63 -21.52
C ASN A 2 6.00 -2.93 -20.16
N MET A 3 6.25 -1.62 -20.20
CA MET A 3 6.30 -0.80 -18.99
C MET A 3 4.89 -0.59 -18.46
N VAL A 4 4.75 -0.48 -17.13
CA VAL A 4 3.50 -0.04 -16.49
C VAL A 4 3.34 1.45 -16.77
N THR A 5 2.22 1.82 -17.37
CA THR A 5 1.81 3.21 -17.62
C THR A 5 0.54 3.57 -16.87
N ILE A 6 0.02 4.78 -17.08
CA ILE A 6 -1.21 5.22 -16.41
C ILE A 6 -2.44 4.46 -16.93
N GLU A 7 -2.40 3.96 -18.15
CA GLU A 7 -3.46 3.16 -18.76
C GLU A 7 -3.58 1.75 -18.15
N ASP A 8 -2.52 1.28 -17.48
CA ASP A 8 -2.47 -0.06 -16.89
C ASP A 8 -3.00 -0.11 -15.44
N ILE A 9 -3.20 1.04 -14.79
CA ILE A 9 -3.62 1.07 -13.39
C ILE A 9 -5.11 0.76 -13.26
N ILE A 10 -5.49 0.17 -12.13
CA ILE A 10 -6.88 -0.18 -11.84
C ILE A 10 -7.41 0.75 -10.76
N LYS A 11 -8.48 1.50 -11.06
CA LYS A 11 -9.27 2.17 -10.02
C LYS A 11 -10.02 1.11 -9.23
N LEU A 12 -9.82 1.08 -7.91
CA LEU A 12 -10.49 0.11 -7.04
C LEU A 12 -11.84 0.67 -6.58
N GLU A 13 -12.88 -0.16 -6.65
CA GLU A 13 -14.24 0.23 -6.29
C GLU A 13 -14.47 0.17 -4.78
N ILE A 14 -14.61 1.36 -4.18
CA ILE A 14 -14.90 1.56 -2.77
C ILE A 14 -16.20 2.33 -2.63
N SER A 15 -17.08 1.87 -1.76
CA SER A 15 -18.34 2.53 -1.40
C SER A 15 -18.21 3.37 -0.13
N LYS A 16 -19.24 4.14 0.23
CA LYS A 16 -19.27 4.85 1.51
C LYS A 16 -19.24 3.87 2.67
N GLU A 17 -20.02 2.80 2.57
CA GLU A 17 -20.16 1.76 3.58
C GLU A 17 -18.82 1.08 3.86
N ASP A 18 -18.03 0.82 2.82
CA ASP A 18 -16.67 0.30 2.93
C ASP A 18 -15.76 1.23 3.75
N VAL A 19 -15.80 2.54 3.46
CA VAL A 19 -14.99 3.52 4.19
C VAL A 19 -15.41 3.62 5.65
N ILE A 20 -16.73 3.63 5.93
CA ILE A 20 -17.26 3.64 7.30
C ILE A 20 -16.78 2.40 8.07
N LEU A 21 -16.82 1.23 7.44
CA LEU A 21 -16.28 0.00 8.03
C LEU A 21 -14.79 0.12 8.36
N CYS A 22 -13.99 0.69 7.46
CA CYS A 22 -12.56 0.93 7.71
C CYS A 22 -12.32 1.96 8.82
N ILE A 23 -13.19 2.98 8.98
CA ILE A 23 -13.12 3.96 10.08
C ILE A 23 -13.37 3.25 11.41
N GLU A 24 -14.41 2.42 11.51
CA GLU A 24 -14.70 1.64 12.72
C GLU A 24 -13.54 0.69 13.05
N LYS A 25 -12.94 0.02 12.05
CA LYS A 25 -11.74 -0.80 12.23
C LYS A 25 -10.55 0.03 12.74
N THR A 26 -10.37 1.25 12.22
CA THR A 26 -9.32 2.20 12.64
C THR A 26 -9.46 2.60 14.10
N LYS A 27 -10.68 2.90 14.56
CA LYS A 27 -10.95 3.30 15.95
C LYS A 27 -10.63 2.19 16.96
N LYS A 28 -10.87 0.92 16.61
CA LYS A 28 -10.72 -0.22 17.52
C LYS A 28 -9.28 -0.63 17.81
N HIS A 29 -8.34 -0.28 16.93
CA HIS A 29 -6.97 -0.78 17.04
C HIS A 29 -6.01 0.37 17.40
N GLU A 30 -5.03 0.10 18.25
CA GLU A 30 -4.03 1.09 18.65
C GLU A 30 -3.06 1.47 17.52
N PHE A 31 -2.44 2.65 17.63
CA PHE A 31 -1.44 3.11 16.67
C PHE A 31 -0.10 2.38 16.86
N ILE A 32 0.45 1.85 15.76
CA ILE A 32 1.78 1.25 15.74
C ILE A 32 2.85 2.33 15.99
N ASN A 33 3.95 1.95 16.64
CA ASN A 33 5.02 2.83 17.12
C ASN A 33 5.59 3.80 16.05
N ASN A 34 5.62 3.36 14.79
CA ASN A 34 6.15 4.14 13.67
C ASN A 34 5.33 5.37 13.27
N LEU A 35 4.11 5.52 13.78
CA LEU A 35 3.26 6.69 13.56
C LEU A 35 3.20 7.63 14.77
N ARG A 36 3.72 7.21 15.94
CA ARG A 36 3.50 7.89 17.23
C ARG A 36 3.91 9.37 17.26
N TYR A 37 4.86 9.78 16.43
CA TYR A 37 5.35 11.17 16.37
C TYR A 37 4.57 12.09 15.42
N ARG A 38 3.59 11.57 14.69
CA ARG A 38 2.76 12.39 13.77
C ARG A 38 1.55 12.97 14.51
N HIS A 39 0.97 14.03 13.96
CA HIS A 39 -0.30 14.55 14.47
C HIS A 39 -1.39 13.47 14.46
N LYS A 40 -2.24 13.40 15.50
CA LYS A 40 -3.25 12.34 15.69
C LYS A 40 -4.13 12.11 14.46
N ASN A 41 -4.55 13.17 13.78
CA ASN A 41 -5.36 13.07 12.56
C ASN A 41 -4.58 12.41 11.41
N VAL A 42 -3.29 12.73 11.27
CA VAL A 42 -2.42 12.11 10.26
C VAL A 42 -2.19 10.63 10.57
N GLN A 43 -2.04 10.27 11.85
CA GLN A 43 -1.93 8.87 12.27
C GLN A 43 -3.21 8.09 11.90
N PHE A 44 -4.36 8.66 12.23
CA PHE A 44 -5.68 8.09 11.91
C PHE A 44 -5.85 7.88 10.41
N ASP A 45 -5.64 8.93 9.61
CA ASP A 45 -5.78 8.87 8.15
C ASP A 45 -4.79 7.87 7.52
N CYS A 46 -3.56 7.79 8.02
CA CYS A 46 -2.58 6.81 7.54
C CYS A 46 -3.03 5.38 7.78
N LYS A 47 -3.63 5.11 8.95
CA LYS A 47 -4.13 3.78 9.30
C LYS A 47 -5.40 3.42 8.54
N LEU A 48 -6.33 4.38 8.42
CA LEU A 48 -7.54 4.26 7.62
C LEU A 48 -7.21 3.85 6.18
N ARG A 49 -6.23 4.51 5.55
CA ARG A 49 -5.77 4.17 4.19
C ARG A 49 -5.23 2.74 4.07
N GLY A 50 -4.59 2.21 5.11
CA GLY A 50 -4.17 0.80 5.16
C GLY A 50 -5.37 -0.13 5.02
N TYR A 51 -6.37 0.05 5.89
CA TYR A 51 -7.58 -0.77 5.86
C TYR A 51 -8.43 -0.58 4.60
N ILE A 52 -8.51 0.63 4.05
CA ILE A 52 -9.16 0.86 2.75
C ILE A 52 -8.43 0.08 1.66
N GLY A 53 -7.10 0.13 1.63
CA GLY A 53 -6.31 -0.64 0.67
C GLY A 53 -6.54 -2.15 0.79
N GLU A 54 -6.52 -2.67 2.02
CA GLU A 54 -6.78 -4.09 2.31
C GLU A 54 -8.16 -4.53 1.77
N LEU A 55 -9.20 -3.78 2.14
CA LEU A 55 -10.59 -4.06 1.75
C LEU A 55 -10.76 -3.95 0.23
N ALA A 56 -10.15 -2.92 -0.39
CA ALA A 56 -10.23 -2.70 -1.82
C ALA A 56 -9.66 -3.87 -2.64
N ILE A 57 -8.51 -4.41 -2.22
CA ILE A 57 -7.91 -5.60 -2.86
C ILE A 57 -8.76 -6.84 -2.61
N ALA A 58 -9.28 -7.02 -1.40
CA ALA A 58 -10.15 -8.17 -1.10
C ALA A 58 -11.39 -8.19 -2.00
N LYS A 59 -12.06 -7.04 -2.18
CA LYS A 59 -13.19 -6.90 -3.12
C LYS A 59 -12.77 -7.14 -4.56
N TRP A 60 -11.63 -6.59 -4.99
CA TRP A 60 -11.13 -6.77 -6.34
C TRP A 60 -10.80 -8.25 -6.65
N PHE A 61 -10.19 -8.97 -5.71
CA PHE A 61 -9.98 -10.42 -5.84
C PHE A 61 -11.29 -11.20 -5.87
N ALA A 62 -12.25 -10.89 -4.99
CA ALA A 62 -13.56 -11.54 -4.99
C ALA A 62 -14.29 -11.33 -6.32
N ASN A 63 -14.23 -10.13 -6.90
CA ASN A 63 -14.82 -9.81 -8.21
C ASN A 63 -14.11 -10.51 -9.38
N ASN A 64 -12.95 -11.13 -9.16
CA ASN A 64 -12.19 -11.90 -10.14
C ASN A 64 -12.07 -13.39 -9.72
N ASP A 65 -13.01 -13.88 -8.89
CA ASP A 65 -13.09 -15.27 -8.44
C ASP A 65 -11.82 -15.79 -7.72
N ILE A 66 -11.07 -14.89 -7.07
CA ILE A 66 -9.91 -15.22 -6.25
C ILE A 66 -10.32 -15.24 -4.77
N THR A 67 -10.28 -16.43 -4.17
CA THR A 67 -10.56 -16.62 -2.74
C THR A 67 -9.33 -16.35 -1.88
N LEU A 68 -9.48 -15.47 -0.90
CA LEU A 68 -8.49 -15.26 0.17
C LEU A 68 -8.58 -16.38 1.20
N SER A 69 -7.48 -17.08 1.47
CA SER A 69 -7.41 -18.11 2.50
C SER A 69 -7.32 -17.53 3.91
N SER A 70 -6.64 -16.38 4.06
CA SER A 70 -6.61 -15.61 5.31
C SER A 70 -6.29 -14.14 5.03
N THR A 71 -6.58 -13.29 6.01
CA THR A 71 -6.22 -11.86 6.02
C THR A 71 -5.51 -11.51 7.33
N ASN A 72 -4.52 -10.62 7.30
CA ASN A 72 -3.68 -10.26 8.46
C ASN A 72 -2.97 -11.48 9.07
N TYR A 73 -2.26 -12.24 8.23
CA TYR A 73 -1.58 -13.46 8.66
C TYR A 73 -0.34 -13.12 9.49
N LEU A 74 -0.37 -13.48 10.76
CA LEU A 74 0.78 -13.47 11.66
C LEU A 74 1.19 -14.93 11.88
N GLU A 75 2.21 -15.40 11.18
CA GLU A 75 2.87 -16.64 11.58
C GLU A 75 3.78 -16.35 12.78
N ASP A 76 3.81 -17.28 13.73
CA ASP A 76 4.29 -17.14 15.11
C ASP A 76 5.48 -16.19 15.34
N GLY A 77 5.29 -15.26 16.29
CA GLY A 77 6.38 -14.58 17.00
C GLY A 77 7.11 -13.47 16.25
N GLU A 78 6.88 -13.30 14.95
CA GLU A 78 7.49 -12.23 14.17
C GLU A 78 6.43 -11.27 13.64
N ASN A 79 6.63 -9.96 13.79
CA ASN A 79 5.78 -8.94 13.15
C ASN A 79 5.95 -9.00 11.63
N ILE A 80 5.28 -9.94 10.97
CA ILE A 80 5.30 -10.10 9.51
C ILE A 80 4.21 -9.18 8.91
N ASP A 81 4.60 -8.30 8.00
CA ASP A 81 3.69 -7.43 7.24
C ASP A 81 3.00 -8.23 6.10
N ILE A 82 2.31 -9.35 6.41
CA ILE A 82 1.49 -10.09 5.42
C ILE A 82 0.03 -9.70 5.55
N ASP A 83 -0.52 -9.15 4.48
CA ASP A 83 -1.89 -8.67 4.44
C ASP A 83 -2.87 -9.78 4.00
N PHE A 84 -2.45 -10.66 3.10
CA PHE A 84 -3.28 -11.74 2.56
C PHE A 84 -2.52 -13.06 2.34
N LEU A 85 -3.24 -14.17 2.46
CA LEU A 85 -2.82 -15.48 1.98
C LEU A 85 -3.70 -15.93 0.82
N VAL A 86 -3.12 -16.20 -0.35
CA VAL A 86 -3.83 -16.67 -1.55
C VAL A 86 -3.10 -17.86 -2.14
N LYS A 87 -3.76 -19.02 -2.24
CA LYS A 87 -3.17 -20.26 -2.77
C LYS A 87 -1.77 -20.57 -2.18
N GLY A 88 -1.61 -20.40 -0.87
CA GLY A 88 -0.33 -20.62 -0.19
C GLY A 88 0.75 -19.56 -0.46
N LYS A 89 0.41 -18.42 -1.07
CA LYS A 89 1.31 -17.28 -1.27
C LYS A 89 0.97 -16.13 -0.34
N ASN A 90 2.01 -15.63 0.33
CA ASN A 90 1.95 -14.47 1.20
C ASN A 90 1.98 -13.18 0.36
N ILE A 91 0.94 -12.37 0.47
CA ILE A 91 0.81 -11.11 -0.24
C ILE A 91 1.01 -9.95 0.74
N GLU A 92 1.94 -9.06 0.42
CA GLU A 92 2.17 -7.79 1.11
C GLU A 92 1.66 -6.62 0.27
N LEU A 93 0.84 -5.78 0.86
CA LEU A 93 0.24 -4.60 0.27
C LEU A 93 0.80 -3.35 0.96
N LYS A 94 1.32 -2.42 0.16
CA LYS A 94 1.62 -1.07 0.63
C LYS A 94 0.71 -0.04 0.00
N THR A 95 0.29 0.91 0.81
CA THR A 95 -0.47 2.08 0.38
C THR A 95 0.37 3.33 0.49
N SER A 96 0.10 4.32 -0.36
CA SER A 96 0.80 5.60 -0.35
C SER A 96 -0.08 6.73 -0.89
N LEU A 97 0.24 7.96 -0.48
CA LEU A 97 -0.23 9.15 -1.16
C LEU A 97 0.78 9.56 -2.25
N ILE A 98 0.34 10.36 -3.21
CA ILE A 98 1.22 10.95 -4.22
C ILE A 98 2.21 11.91 -3.52
N PRO A 99 3.53 11.77 -3.71
CA PRO A 99 4.47 12.78 -3.28
C PRO A 99 4.18 14.10 -4.01
N ASP A 100 4.11 15.22 -3.31
CA ASP A 100 3.73 16.52 -3.90
C ASP A 100 4.63 16.92 -5.07
N ALA A 101 5.90 16.54 -5.03
CA ALA A 101 6.88 16.75 -6.09
C ALA A 101 6.55 15.99 -7.40
N ASP A 102 5.80 14.89 -7.31
CA ASP A 102 5.37 14.11 -8.48
C ASP A 102 4.09 14.68 -9.10
N LYS A 103 3.29 15.43 -8.32
CA LYS A 103 2.03 16.09 -8.73
C LYS A 103 0.88 15.14 -9.11
N ASN A 104 1.13 14.06 -9.84
CA ASN A 104 0.12 13.13 -10.37
C ASN A 104 0.62 11.68 -10.45
N LEU A 105 -0.31 10.74 -10.68
CA LEU A 105 -0.02 9.30 -10.74
C LEU A 105 0.93 8.93 -11.87
N ALA A 106 0.80 9.52 -13.07
CA ALA A 106 1.67 9.20 -14.20
C ALA A 106 3.16 9.48 -13.88
N THR A 107 3.41 10.62 -13.24
CA THR A 107 4.76 10.98 -12.78
C THR A 107 5.22 10.09 -11.61
N THR A 108 4.31 9.71 -10.71
CA THR A 108 4.62 8.76 -9.64
C THR A 108 5.03 7.39 -10.17
N ILE A 109 4.28 6.83 -11.13
CA ILE A 109 4.56 5.52 -11.75
C ILE A 109 5.93 5.53 -12.44
N SER A 110 6.29 6.62 -13.13
CA SER A 110 7.58 6.73 -13.82
C SER A 110 8.80 6.90 -12.90
N LYS A 111 8.61 7.35 -11.64
CA LYS A 111 9.74 7.73 -10.75
C LYS A 111 9.88 6.86 -9.50
N ARG A 112 8.77 6.33 -8.99
CA ARG A 112 8.71 5.68 -7.68
C ARG A 112 8.82 4.17 -7.78
N ASP A 113 8.96 3.55 -6.62
CA ASP A 113 9.15 2.12 -6.44
C ASP A 113 7.94 1.51 -5.74
N ILE A 114 7.69 0.21 -5.97
CA ILE A 114 6.93 -0.61 -5.02
C ILE A 114 7.70 -0.56 -3.70
N LYS A 115 7.01 -0.21 -2.62
CA LYS A 115 7.67 0.01 -1.34
C LYS A 115 7.99 -1.31 -0.64
N LEU A 116 9.26 -1.70 -0.70
CA LEU A 116 9.76 -2.97 -0.13
C LEU A 116 10.81 -2.66 0.93
N ILE A 117 10.54 -2.91 2.21
CA ILE A 117 11.45 -2.55 3.29
C ILE A 117 12.61 -3.55 3.34
N LYS A 118 13.84 -3.04 3.27
CA LYS A 118 15.04 -3.82 3.62
C LYS A 118 15.22 -3.77 5.14
N ARG A 119 15.12 -4.92 5.80
CA ARG A 119 15.28 -5.04 7.25
C ARG A 119 16.74 -5.38 7.56
N GLY A 120 17.38 -4.56 8.39
CA GLY A 120 18.78 -4.76 8.81
C GLY A 120 19.73 -5.10 7.63
N ASN A 121 20.46 -6.19 7.80
CA ASN A 121 21.43 -6.71 6.83
C ASN A 121 20.84 -7.76 5.87
N ASP A 122 19.51 -7.94 5.85
CA ASP A 122 18.85 -8.97 5.04
C ASP A 122 19.19 -8.83 3.56
N SER A 123 19.43 -9.97 2.90
CA SER A 123 19.49 -10.09 1.45
C SER A 123 18.08 -10.05 0.84
N ILE A 124 17.99 -9.92 -0.48
CA ILE A 124 16.68 -9.86 -1.15
C ILE A 124 15.92 -11.20 -1.06
N GLU A 125 16.66 -12.30 -1.00
CA GLU A 125 16.12 -13.66 -0.85
C GLU A 125 15.41 -13.86 0.50
N GLN A 126 15.79 -13.09 1.52
CA GLN A 126 15.19 -13.11 2.87
C GLN A 126 13.91 -12.27 2.97
N LEU A 127 13.48 -11.59 1.89
CA LEU A 127 12.20 -10.89 1.87
C LEU A 127 11.05 -11.88 2.07
N ARG A 128 10.14 -11.58 2.99
CA ARG A 128 9.16 -12.58 3.50
C ARG A 128 7.93 -12.75 2.62
N GLY A 129 7.43 -11.68 2.01
CA GLY A 129 6.29 -11.76 1.09
C GLY A 129 6.67 -12.47 -0.21
N ASP A 130 5.72 -13.20 -0.78
CA ASP A 130 5.84 -13.84 -2.09
C ASP A 130 5.39 -12.92 -3.22
N ILE A 131 4.37 -12.10 -2.95
CA ILE A 131 3.80 -11.14 -3.90
C ILE A 131 3.71 -9.79 -3.19
N HIS A 132 4.15 -8.73 -3.86
CA HIS A 132 4.13 -7.38 -3.31
C HIS A 132 3.33 -6.45 -4.20
N MET A 133 2.41 -5.70 -3.61
CA MET A 133 1.46 -4.83 -4.30
C MET A 133 1.62 -3.39 -3.82
N GLN A 134 1.41 -2.44 -4.75
CA GLN A 134 1.39 -1.02 -4.43
C GLN A 134 0.06 -0.40 -4.83
N ILE A 135 -0.60 0.24 -3.86
CA ILE A 135 -1.73 1.14 -4.07
C ILE A 135 -1.29 2.58 -3.86
N TYR A 136 -1.84 3.48 -4.68
CA TYR A 136 -1.81 4.91 -4.42
C TYR A 136 -3.21 5.46 -4.22
N PHE A 137 -3.33 6.35 -3.23
CA PHE A 137 -4.44 7.28 -3.16
C PHE A 137 -4.02 8.58 -3.84
N SER A 138 -4.80 9.09 -4.79
CA SER A 138 -4.45 10.28 -5.57
C SER A 138 -4.58 11.62 -4.83
N HIS A 139 -4.39 11.61 -3.51
CA HIS A 139 -4.13 12.79 -2.71
C HIS A 139 -2.63 13.08 -2.66
N LYS A 140 -2.26 14.35 -2.57
CA LYS A 140 -0.87 14.73 -2.34
C LYS A 140 -0.50 14.65 -0.86
N THR A 141 0.69 14.14 -0.58
CA THR A 141 1.11 13.73 0.77
C THR A 141 1.17 14.90 1.75
N LYS A 142 1.96 15.94 1.46
CA LYS A 142 2.18 17.07 2.36
C LYS A 142 0.95 17.96 2.43
N GLU A 143 0.27 18.21 1.30
CA GLU A 143 -1.00 18.95 1.29
C GLU A 143 -2.03 18.28 2.22
N ARG A 144 -2.24 16.97 2.09
CA ARG A 144 -3.16 16.22 2.97
C ARG A 144 -2.73 16.25 4.43
N ASP A 145 -1.45 15.96 4.71
CA ASP A 145 -0.93 15.94 6.08
C ASP A 145 -1.03 17.33 6.75
N ASN A 146 -0.78 18.41 6.01
CA ASN A 146 -0.89 19.78 6.52
C ASN A 146 -2.35 20.17 6.77
N TRP A 147 -3.25 19.84 5.84
CA TRP A 147 -4.67 20.07 6.03
C TRP A 147 -5.19 19.33 7.28
N LEU A 148 -4.88 18.04 7.42
CA LEU A 148 -5.29 17.23 8.59
C LEU A 148 -4.80 17.79 9.92
N LYS A 149 -3.62 18.41 9.97
CA LYS A 149 -3.09 19.06 11.18
C LYS A 149 -3.87 20.29 11.62
N THR A 150 -4.54 20.96 10.69
CA THR A 150 -5.33 22.17 10.98
C THR A 150 -6.76 21.85 11.42
N GLN A 151 -7.20 20.60 11.30
CA GLN A 151 -8.56 20.20 11.64
C GLN A 151 -8.70 19.87 13.13
N ASP A 152 -9.71 20.44 13.78
CA ASP A 152 -10.16 19.98 15.10
C ASP A 152 -11.15 18.82 14.93
N ILE A 153 -10.66 17.59 15.19
CA ILE A 153 -11.42 16.36 15.02
C ILE A 153 -11.42 15.58 16.33
N ASN A 154 -12.62 15.28 16.83
CA ASN A 154 -12.80 14.34 17.91
C ASN A 154 -12.75 12.90 17.37
N LEU A 155 -11.61 12.21 17.53
CA LEU A 155 -11.42 10.84 17.06
C LEU A 155 -12.28 9.79 17.78
N HIS A 156 -12.92 10.15 18.90
CA HIS A 156 -13.82 9.27 19.64
C HIS A 156 -15.29 9.36 19.19
N ASN A 157 -15.59 10.25 18.24
CA ASN A 157 -16.95 10.41 17.75
C ASN A 157 -17.39 9.22 16.86
N ASP A 158 -18.65 9.24 16.41
CA ASP A 158 -19.18 8.23 15.50
C ASP A 158 -18.51 8.24 14.11
N SER A 159 -18.63 7.14 13.36
CA SER A 159 -17.95 7.01 12.07
C SER A 159 -18.49 7.92 10.97
N GLU A 160 -19.76 8.33 11.03
CA GLU A 160 -20.31 9.28 10.06
C GLU A 160 -19.69 10.67 10.27
N TYR A 161 -19.55 11.11 11.52
CA TYR A 161 -18.80 12.31 11.85
C TYR A 161 -17.36 12.24 11.31
N LEU A 162 -16.65 11.14 11.54
CA LEU A 162 -15.27 10.99 11.08
C LEU A 162 -15.18 10.93 9.56
N TYR A 163 -16.10 10.24 8.89
CA TYR A 163 -16.18 10.18 7.44
C TYR A 163 -16.25 11.60 6.84
N ASN A 164 -17.15 12.43 7.38
CA ASN A 164 -17.31 13.81 6.93
C ASN A 164 -16.10 14.69 7.29
N LYS A 165 -15.60 14.61 8.53
CA LYS A 165 -14.49 15.46 9.00
C LYS A 165 -13.15 15.13 8.36
N PHE A 166 -12.93 13.88 7.99
CA PHE A 166 -11.75 13.49 7.22
C PHE A 166 -11.91 13.71 5.72
N GLN A 167 -13.09 14.13 5.22
CA GLN A 167 -13.39 14.11 3.78
C GLN A 167 -13.07 12.73 3.17
N ALA A 168 -13.51 11.68 3.86
CA ALA A 168 -13.19 10.31 3.52
C ALA A 168 -13.96 9.82 2.28
N ASP A 169 -14.98 10.58 1.84
CA ASP A 169 -15.66 10.42 0.56
C ASP A 169 -14.69 10.47 -0.64
N GLN A 170 -13.59 11.21 -0.52
CA GLN A 170 -12.59 11.29 -1.58
C GLN A 170 -11.95 9.92 -1.88
N TYR A 171 -11.92 8.98 -0.93
CA TYR A 171 -11.36 7.64 -1.15
C TYR A 171 -12.13 6.80 -2.18
N LEU A 172 -13.42 7.09 -2.39
CA LEU A 172 -14.25 6.43 -3.40
C LEU A 172 -13.71 6.65 -4.82
N ASN A 173 -13.02 7.77 -5.04
CA ASN A 173 -12.57 8.19 -6.37
C ASN A 173 -11.05 8.25 -6.52
N THR A 174 -10.30 8.07 -5.44
CA THR A 174 -8.86 8.30 -5.44
C THR A 174 -8.04 7.04 -5.22
N THR A 175 -8.64 5.85 -5.10
CA THR A 175 -7.93 4.60 -4.77
C THR A 175 -7.52 3.81 -6.02
N PHE A 176 -6.22 3.61 -6.23
CA PHE A 176 -5.68 2.96 -7.43
C PHE A 176 -4.65 1.86 -7.12
N PHE A 177 -4.84 0.67 -7.68
CA PHE A 177 -3.82 -0.38 -7.74
C PHE A 177 -2.91 -0.12 -8.93
N VAL A 178 -1.63 0.13 -8.69
CA VAL A 178 -0.73 0.65 -9.73
C VAL A 178 0.27 -0.36 -10.26
N ALA A 179 0.77 -1.29 -9.43
CA ALA A 179 1.75 -2.28 -9.85
C ALA A 179 1.92 -3.38 -8.80
N TRP A 180 2.41 -4.54 -9.24
CA TRP A 180 2.82 -5.63 -8.36
C TRP A 180 4.09 -6.32 -8.85
N ILE A 181 4.69 -7.16 -8.01
CA ILE A 181 5.82 -8.04 -8.39
C ILE A 181 5.84 -9.28 -7.51
N ASP A 182 6.18 -10.44 -8.09
CA ASP A 182 6.50 -11.66 -7.33
C ASP A 182 7.97 -11.67 -6.88
N LYS A 183 8.23 -12.35 -5.77
CA LYS A 183 9.56 -12.46 -5.16
C LYS A 183 10.62 -13.04 -6.10
N PRO A 184 10.40 -14.14 -6.87
CA PRO A 184 11.38 -14.62 -7.83
C PRO A 184 11.81 -13.57 -8.85
N SER A 185 10.85 -12.88 -9.47
CA SER A 185 11.14 -11.81 -10.45
C SER A 185 11.88 -10.63 -9.81
N LEU A 186 11.50 -10.28 -8.58
CA LEU A 186 12.17 -9.23 -7.80
C LEU A 186 13.62 -9.60 -7.48
N ILE A 187 13.89 -10.82 -7.04
CA ILE A 187 15.25 -11.32 -6.75
C ILE A 187 16.12 -11.21 -8.01
N THR A 188 15.64 -11.72 -9.15
CA THR A 188 16.35 -11.62 -10.44
C THR A 188 16.68 -10.16 -10.78
N LYS A 189 15.70 -9.27 -10.66
CA LYS A 189 15.86 -7.84 -10.95
C LYS A 189 16.88 -7.18 -10.04
N ILE A 190 16.78 -7.37 -8.72
CA ILE A 190 17.71 -6.79 -7.75
C ILE A 190 19.13 -7.32 -7.95
N ASN A 191 19.29 -8.62 -8.21
CA ASN A 191 20.60 -9.21 -8.42
C ASN A 191 21.27 -8.77 -9.73
N SER A 192 20.49 -8.34 -10.73
CA SER A 192 21.02 -7.75 -11.97
C SER A 192 21.57 -6.33 -11.83
N ILE A 193 21.26 -5.64 -10.73
CA ILE A 193 21.66 -4.24 -10.49
C ILE A 193 22.94 -4.20 -9.63
N PRO A 194 23.87 -3.24 -9.85
CA PRO A 194 25.04 -3.06 -8.99
C PRO A 194 24.65 -2.89 -7.52
N ILE A 195 25.43 -3.49 -6.60
CA ILE A 195 25.14 -3.50 -5.15
C ILE A 195 24.81 -2.11 -4.61
N SER A 196 25.56 -1.08 -5.02
CA SER A 196 25.38 0.32 -4.61
C SER A 196 24.04 0.96 -5.02
N GLN A 197 23.30 0.33 -5.94
CA GLN A 197 22.03 0.81 -6.48
C GLN A 197 20.83 -0.08 -6.10
N ARG A 198 21.05 -1.18 -5.37
CA ARG A 198 19.99 -2.14 -5.02
C ARG A 198 18.98 -1.60 -4.01
N TYR A 199 19.31 -0.53 -3.29
CA TYR A 199 18.44 0.06 -2.30
C TYR A 199 18.53 1.58 -2.27
N TRP A 200 17.52 2.22 -1.69
CA TRP A 200 17.44 3.66 -1.48
C TRP A 200 16.85 3.95 -0.09
N SER A 201 17.04 5.17 0.41
CA SER A 201 16.45 5.65 1.66
C SER A 201 15.99 7.10 1.49
N PHE A 202 15.00 7.51 2.26
CA PHE A 202 14.68 8.93 2.36
C PHE A 202 15.79 9.66 3.13
N ARG A 203 16.03 10.92 2.78
CA ARG A 203 16.93 11.78 3.55
C ARG A 203 16.52 11.75 5.03
N TYR A 204 17.47 11.44 5.92
CA TYR A 204 17.27 11.30 7.37
C TYR A 204 16.44 10.09 7.83
N SER A 205 16.10 9.14 6.94
CA SER A 205 15.44 7.90 7.35
C SER A 205 16.45 6.80 7.66
N GLN A 206 16.22 6.09 8.76
CA GLN A 206 16.94 4.85 9.08
C GLN A 206 16.43 3.64 8.28
N ARG A 207 15.34 3.80 7.50
CA ARG A 207 14.74 2.71 6.72
C ARG A 207 15.29 2.71 5.31
N PHE A 208 15.78 1.55 4.89
CA PHE A 208 16.17 1.30 3.51
C PHE A 208 15.05 0.54 2.78
N PHE A 209 14.98 0.76 1.48
CA PHE A 209 13.99 0.16 0.60
C PHE A 209 14.69 -0.48 -0.60
N TRP A 210 14.25 -1.66 -1.01
CA TRP A 210 14.75 -2.28 -2.24
C TRP A 210 14.32 -1.46 -3.47
N ASN A 211 15.21 -1.42 -4.47
CA ASN A 211 14.98 -0.71 -5.73
C ASN A 211 14.06 -1.52 -6.64
N CYS A 212 12.79 -1.15 -6.69
CA CYS A 212 11.75 -1.86 -7.43
C CYS A 212 10.82 -0.88 -8.14
N LYS A 213 11.33 -0.29 -9.22
CA LYS A 213 10.61 0.76 -9.97
C LYS A 213 9.25 0.28 -10.47
N LEU A 214 8.21 1.09 -10.23
CA LEU A 214 6.82 0.79 -10.60
C LEU A 214 6.66 0.55 -12.10
N ASN A 215 7.23 1.44 -12.93
CA ASN A 215 7.13 1.37 -14.39
C ASN A 215 7.75 0.12 -15.03
N VAL A 216 8.62 -0.60 -14.33
CA VAL A 216 9.23 -1.86 -14.79
C VAL A 216 8.89 -3.03 -13.87
N SER A 217 7.78 -2.92 -13.14
CA SER A 217 7.13 -4.03 -12.43
C SER A 217 6.01 -4.61 -13.29
N ARG A 218 5.11 -5.41 -12.72
CA ARG A 218 4.01 -6.06 -13.45
C ARG A 218 2.73 -5.23 -13.38
N LYS A 219 1.93 -5.34 -14.43
CA LYS A 219 0.66 -4.62 -14.55
C LYS A 219 -0.36 -5.24 -13.61
N PRO A 220 -1.18 -4.44 -12.91
CA PRO A 220 -2.25 -4.92 -12.03
C PRO A 220 -3.07 -6.10 -12.57
N ILE A 221 -3.56 -6.01 -13.82
CA ILE A 221 -4.42 -7.03 -14.42
C ILE A 221 -3.73 -8.39 -14.59
N GLU A 222 -2.40 -8.41 -14.73
CA GLU A 222 -1.62 -9.64 -14.88
C GLU A 222 -1.59 -10.47 -13.59
N LEU A 223 -1.91 -9.86 -12.45
CA LEU A 223 -1.94 -10.57 -11.16
C LEU A 223 -3.03 -11.65 -11.13
N ILE A 224 -4.18 -11.40 -11.77
CA ILE A 224 -5.28 -12.35 -11.84
C ILE A 224 -4.82 -13.62 -12.55
N SER A 225 -4.26 -13.46 -13.76
CA SER A 225 -3.70 -14.58 -14.52
C SER A 225 -2.55 -15.27 -13.80
N TYR A 226 -1.69 -14.51 -13.11
CA TYR A 226 -0.61 -15.10 -12.32
C TYR A 226 -1.14 -16.00 -11.20
N ILE A 227 -2.08 -15.50 -10.39
CA ILE A 227 -2.67 -16.26 -9.28
C ILE A 227 -3.43 -17.47 -9.80
N ASN A 228 -4.17 -17.36 -10.90
CA ASN A 228 -4.91 -18.49 -11.46
C ASN A 228 -4.00 -19.62 -11.94
N ASN A 229 -2.77 -19.30 -12.35
CA ASN A 229 -1.76 -20.27 -12.79
C ASN A 229 -0.78 -20.73 -11.68
N LEU A 230 -0.98 -20.30 -10.43
CA LEU A 230 -0.35 -20.92 -9.25
C LEU A 230 -1.01 -22.27 -8.95
#